data_AF-A0A9D5IF14-F1
#
_entry.id   AF-A0A9D5IF14-F1
#
_cell.length_a   1.000
_cell.length_b   1.000
_cell.length_c   1.000
_cell.angle_alpha   90.00
_cell.angle_beta   90.00
_cell.angle_gamma   90.00
#
_symmetry.space_group_name_H-M   'P 1'
#
loop_
_entity.id
_entity.type
_entity.pdbx_description
1 polymer ?
#
loop_
_entity_poly.entity_id
_entity_poly.type
_entity_poly.pdbx_seq_one_letter_code
_entity_poly.pdbx_strand_id
1 'polypeptide(L)'
;MAAPPLYLLDTNVLVHFVRGSEVWMQVRDKYQPLLIDPCPVISVVTVGEIRSLALQWNWGERKIDQMNFALGFFKTLTIDEQDVIRAYAIIDAYCEQIGQSLGKNDVWIAATAAVTGAHLLTTDRDFDRLSPRFFTRDWIDPDTVAT
;
A
#
# COMPACT_ATOMS: atom_id res chain seq x y z
N MET A 1 -2.61 26.52 -3.65
CA MET A 1 -3.12 25.13 -3.60
C MET A 1 -2.50 24.47 -2.38
N ALA A 2 -3.23 23.64 -1.65
CA ALA A 2 -2.65 22.88 -0.54
C ALA A 2 -1.62 21.89 -1.09
N ALA A 3 -0.58 21.57 -0.31
CA ALA A 3 0.36 20.50 -0.67
C ALA A 3 -0.42 19.18 -0.83
N PRO A 4 -0.03 18.31 -1.77
CA PRO A 4 -0.69 17.02 -1.91
C PRO A 4 -0.46 16.16 -0.65
N PRO A 5 -1.36 15.21 -0.36
CA PRO A 5 -1.20 14.32 0.78
C PRO A 5 -0.01 13.37 0.56
N LEU A 6 0.52 12.82 1.66
CA LEU A 6 1.42 11.68 1.59
C LEU A 6 0.64 10.42 1.18
N TYR A 7 1.20 9.61 0.29
CA TYR A 7 0.62 8.33 -0.12
C TYR A 7 1.41 7.15 0.44
N LEU A 8 0.69 6.11 0.87
CA LEU A 8 1.24 4.80 1.20
C LEU A 8 0.76 3.80 0.14
N LEU A 9 1.69 3.15 -0.55
CA LEU A 9 1.34 2.16 -1.57
C LEU A 9 1.22 0.78 -0.95
N ASP A 10 0.06 0.15 -1.15
CA ASP A 10 -0.19 -1.24 -0.80
C ASP A 10 0.62 -2.21 -1.70
N THR A 11 0.78 -3.45 -1.24
CA THR A 11 1.47 -4.54 -1.94
C THR A 11 0.86 -4.82 -3.31
N ASN A 12 -0.48 -4.81 -3.42
CA ASN A 12 -1.15 -5.03 -4.71
C ASN A 12 -0.80 -3.93 -5.75
N VAL A 13 -0.72 -2.66 -5.33
CA VAL A 13 -0.34 -1.54 -6.20
C VAL A 13 1.09 -1.70 -6.70
N LEU A 14 2.03 -2.12 -5.84
CA LEU A 14 3.40 -2.40 -6.29
C LEU A 14 3.49 -3.62 -7.21
N VAL A 15 2.65 -4.64 -7.03
CA VAL A 15 2.56 -5.75 -8.00
C VAL A 15 2.10 -5.24 -9.37
N HIS A 16 1.13 -4.33 -9.39
CA HIS A 16 0.66 -3.67 -10.62
C HIS A 16 1.75 -2.80 -11.27
N PHE A 17 2.55 -2.10 -10.47
CA PHE A 17 3.75 -1.38 -10.91
C PHE A 17 4.72 -2.31 -11.65
N VAL A 18 5.12 -3.41 -10.99
CA VAL A 18 6.12 -4.35 -11.53
C VAL A 18 5.63 -4.99 -12.83
N ARG A 19 4.32 -5.24 -12.93
CA ARG A 19 3.71 -5.82 -14.13
C ARG A 19 3.50 -4.80 -15.25
N GLY A 20 3.62 -3.50 -14.98
CA GLY A 20 3.27 -2.46 -15.95
C GLY A 20 1.81 -2.53 -16.40
N SER A 21 0.92 -2.95 -15.49
CA SER A 21 -0.49 -3.16 -15.81
C SER A 21 -1.25 -1.85 -16.01
N GLU A 22 -2.45 -1.92 -16.57
CA GLU A 22 -3.25 -0.71 -16.81
C GLU A 22 -3.75 -0.07 -15.50
N VAL A 23 -3.97 -0.86 -14.45
CA VAL A 23 -4.20 -0.36 -13.07
C VAL A 23 -3.05 0.55 -12.63
N TRP A 24 -1.80 0.17 -12.92
CA TRP A 24 -0.66 1.05 -12.63
C TRP A 24 -0.68 2.31 -13.48
N MET A 25 -1.13 2.26 -14.74
CA MET A 25 -1.27 3.47 -15.56
C MET A 25 -2.27 4.44 -14.95
N GLN A 26 -3.41 3.95 -14.42
CA GLN A 26 -4.35 4.80 -13.68
C GLN A 26 -3.70 5.45 -12.46
N VAL A 27 -2.95 4.65 -11.67
CA VAL A 27 -2.24 5.16 -10.49
C VAL A 27 -1.21 6.22 -10.89
N ARG A 28 -0.44 5.95 -11.94
CA ARG A 28 0.57 6.86 -12.47
C ARG A 28 -0.05 8.19 -12.92
N ASP A 29 -1.14 8.13 -13.67
CA ASP A 29 -1.74 9.31 -14.28
C ASP A 29 -2.50 10.16 -13.24
N LYS A 30 -3.13 9.52 -12.25
CA LYS A 30 -3.90 10.21 -11.19
C LYS A 30 -3.03 10.73 -10.05
N TYR A 31 -2.12 9.92 -9.52
CA TYR A 31 -1.38 10.23 -8.29
C TYR A 31 0.07 10.61 -8.54
N GLN A 32 0.60 10.34 -9.74
CA GLN A 32 1.98 10.66 -10.14
C GLN A 32 3.03 10.27 -9.07
N PRO A 33 3.00 9.04 -8.52
CA PRO A 33 3.78 8.66 -7.34
C PRO A 33 5.30 8.71 -7.54
N LEU A 34 5.79 8.74 -8.79
CA LEU A 34 7.21 8.88 -9.11
C LEU A 34 7.68 10.34 -9.23
N LEU A 35 6.76 11.30 -9.18
CA LEU A 35 7.03 12.72 -9.43
C LEU A 35 6.54 13.64 -8.30
N ILE A 36 5.63 13.16 -7.46
CA ILE A 36 4.97 13.96 -6.43
C ILE A 36 5.85 14.18 -5.20
N ASP A 37 5.67 15.33 -4.55
CA ASP A 37 6.27 15.69 -3.27
C ASP A 37 5.17 16.02 -2.25
N PRO A 38 5.12 15.36 -1.07
CA PRO A 38 6.11 14.41 -0.55
C PRO A 38 6.15 13.08 -1.32
N CYS A 39 7.37 12.52 -1.45
CA CYS A 39 7.56 11.21 -2.06
C CYS A 39 6.74 10.14 -1.33
N PRO A 40 5.96 9.31 -2.05
CA PRO A 40 5.20 8.22 -1.44
C PRO A 40 6.08 7.22 -0.69
N VAL A 41 5.44 6.55 0.27
CA VAL A 41 6.06 5.58 1.17
C VAL A 41 5.50 4.17 0.93
N ILE A 42 6.23 3.17 1.44
CA ILE A 42 5.80 1.77 1.49
C ILE A 42 6.09 1.21 2.90
N SER A 43 5.28 0.24 3.35
CA SER A 43 5.58 -0.47 4.60
C SER A 43 6.67 -1.52 4.38
N VAL A 44 7.52 -1.77 5.38
CA VAL A 44 8.46 -2.91 5.36
C VAL A 44 7.74 -4.25 5.18
N VAL A 45 6.48 -4.34 5.61
CA VAL A 45 5.63 -5.52 5.36
C VAL A 45 5.42 -5.73 3.87
N THR A 46 5.05 -4.67 3.14
CA THR A 46 4.93 -4.68 1.67
C THR A 46 6.22 -5.09 0.98
N VAL A 47 7.39 -4.67 1.49
CA VAL A 47 8.71 -5.11 0.99
C VAL A 47 8.87 -6.62 1.12
N GLY A 48 8.50 -7.20 2.28
CA GLY A 48 8.55 -8.63 2.51
C GLY A 48 7.58 -9.41 1.61
N GLU A 49 6.35 -8.92 1.49
CA GLU A 49 5.31 -9.56 0.68
C GLU A 49 5.67 -9.58 -0.80
N ILE A 50 6.07 -8.46 -1.40
CA ILE A 50 6.39 -8.44 -2.83
C ILE A 50 7.60 -9.31 -3.18
N ARG A 51 8.59 -9.41 -2.28
CA ARG A 51 9.72 -10.33 -2.45
C ARG A 51 9.28 -11.79 -2.37
N SER A 52 8.38 -12.11 -1.44
CA SER A 52 7.77 -13.45 -1.35
C SER A 52 7.00 -13.79 -2.63
N LEU A 53 6.18 -12.87 -3.14
CA LEU A 53 5.43 -13.03 -4.39
C LEU A 53 6.36 -13.20 -5.60
N ALA A 54 7.48 -12.48 -5.65
CA ALA A 54 8.48 -12.62 -6.69
C ALA A 54 9.05 -14.05 -6.76
N LEU A 55 9.30 -14.66 -5.61
CA LEU A 55 9.76 -16.05 -5.51
C LEU A 55 8.66 -17.04 -5.87
N GLN A 56 7.47 -16.88 -5.29
CA GLN A 56 6.33 -17.78 -5.51
C GLN A 56 5.89 -17.82 -6.99
N TRP A 57 5.97 -16.68 -7.68
CA TRP A 57 5.55 -16.53 -9.07
C TRP A 57 6.70 -16.65 -10.07
N ASN A 58 7.91 -17.03 -9.64
CA ASN A 58 9.10 -17.14 -10.48
C ASN A 58 9.30 -15.93 -11.40
N TRP A 59 9.35 -14.73 -10.81
CA TRP A 59 9.59 -13.51 -11.58
C TRP A 59 10.98 -13.56 -12.25
N GLY A 60 11.00 -13.40 -13.58
CA GLY A 60 12.24 -13.24 -14.34
C GLY A 60 12.92 -11.89 -14.10
N GLU A 61 14.17 -11.78 -14.56
CA GLU A 61 15.07 -10.64 -14.31
C GLU A 61 14.40 -9.28 -14.47
N ARG A 62 13.70 -9.05 -15.59
CA ARG A 62 13.01 -7.78 -15.83
C ARG A 62 12.03 -7.38 -14.72
N LYS A 63 11.24 -8.33 -14.17
CA LYS A 63 10.30 -8.04 -13.08
C LYS A 63 11.02 -7.83 -11.76
N ILE A 64 12.11 -8.57 -11.53
CA ILE A 64 12.98 -8.38 -10.37
C ILE A 64 13.62 -6.99 -10.38
N ASP A 65 14.10 -6.53 -11.53
CA ASP A 65 14.68 -5.20 -11.69
C ASP A 65 13.66 -4.09 -11.41
N GLN A 66 12.43 -4.23 -11.94
CA GLN A 66 11.34 -3.29 -11.66
C GLN A 66 10.96 -3.27 -10.18
N MET A 67 10.88 -4.43 -9.54
CA MET A 67 10.65 -4.53 -8.10
C MET A 67 11.76 -3.82 -7.32
N ASN A 68 13.03 -4.11 -7.62
CA ASN A 68 14.16 -3.49 -6.93
C ASN A 68 14.22 -1.97 -7.15
N PHE A 69 13.86 -1.50 -8.35
CA PHE A 69 13.70 -0.07 -8.61
C PHE A 69 12.64 0.56 -7.70
N ALA A 70 11.42 0.00 -7.64
CA ALA A 70 10.37 0.53 -6.77
C ALA A 70 10.77 0.53 -5.30
N LEU A 71 11.36 -0.57 -4.82
CA LEU A 71 11.82 -0.71 -3.44
C LEU A 71 12.99 0.23 -3.08
N GLY A 72 13.81 0.62 -4.06
CA GLY A 72 14.89 1.60 -3.87
C GLY A 72 14.42 3.05 -4.03
N PHE A 73 13.32 3.28 -4.73
CA PHE A 73 12.77 4.63 -4.97
C PHE A 73 11.87 5.09 -3.82
N PHE A 74 10.93 4.27 -3.38
CA PHE A 74 10.00 4.64 -2.31
C PHE A 74 10.64 4.51 -0.93
N LYS A 75 10.37 5.48 -0.05
CA LYS A 75 10.85 5.40 1.33
C LYS A 75 10.11 4.29 2.06
N THR A 76 10.87 3.32 2.59
CA THR A 76 10.32 2.24 3.41
C THR A 76 10.15 2.69 4.86
N LEU A 77 8.97 2.45 5.43
CA LEU A 77 8.67 2.68 6.84
C LEU A 77 8.71 1.36 7.61
N THR A 78 9.33 1.37 8.79
CA THR A 78 9.43 0.20 9.66
C THR A 78 8.23 0.11 10.60
N ILE A 79 8.03 -1.07 11.20
CA ILE A 79 6.90 -1.36 12.10
C ILE A 79 7.31 -1.50 13.58
N ASP A 80 8.57 -1.26 13.89
CA ASP A 80 9.13 -1.33 15.26
C ASP A 80 8.86 -0.06 16.08
N GLU A 81 8.35 0.99 15.44
CA GLU A 81 7.92 2.21 16.13
C GLU A 81 6.71 1.94 17.05
N GLN A 82 6.77 2.46 18.28
CA GLN A 82 5.75 2.21 19.31
C GLN A 82 4.35 2.68 18.89
N ASP A 83 4.26 3.76 18.12
CA ASP A 83 2.98 4.26 17.63
C ASP A 83 2.36 3.32 16.59
N VAL A 84 3.17 2.70 15.73
CA VAL A 84 2.71 1.69 14.76
C VAL A 84 2.24 0.43 15.47
N ILE A 85 2.97 -0.05 16.47
CA ILE A 85 2.58 -1.21 17.29
C ILE A 85 1.25 -0.94 18.01
N ARG A 86 1.08 0.27 18.56
CA ARG A 86 -0.17 0.66 19.22
C ARG A 86 -1.33 0.74 18.23
N ALA A 87 -1.12 1.37 17.07
CA ALA A 87 -2.13 1.47 16.03
C ALA A 87 -2.56 0.09 15.53
N TYR A 88 -1.61 -0.83 15.35
CA TYR A 88 -1.89 -2.23 15.02
C TYR A 88 -2.84 -2.86 16.05
N ALA A 89 -2.52 -2.78 17.34
CA ALA A 89 -3.34 -3.41 18.38
C ALA A 89 -4.77 -2.86 18.42
N ILE A 90 -4.93 -1.55 18.21
CA ILE A 90 -6.23 -0.89 18.15
C ILE A 90 -7.02 -1.33 16.93
N ILE A 91 -6.39 -1.36 15.75
CA ILE A 91 -7.05 -1.72 14.49
C ILE A 91 -7.44 -3.20 14.50
N ASP A 92 -6.55 -4.10 14.93
CA ASP A 92 -6.83 -5.53 15.00
C ASP A 92 -8.01 -5.80 15.95
N ALA A 93 -7.99 -5.23 17.16
CA ALA A 93 -9.07 -5.37 18.12
C ALA A 93 -10.41 -4.81 17.59
N TYR A 94 -10.37 -3.70 16.85
CA TYR A 94 -11.56 -3.14 16.22
C TYR A 94 -12.13 -4.08 15.14
N CYS A 95 -11.28 -4.63 14.27
CA CYS A 95 -11.69 -5.60 13.24
C CYS A 95 -12.38 -6.82 13.84
N GLU A 96 -11.82 -7.38 14.92
CA GLU A 96 -12.41 -8.52 15.64
C GLU A 96 -13.76 -8.15 16.27
N GLN A 97 -13.88 -6.96 16.87
CA GLN A 97 -15.13 -6.49 17.48
C GLN A 97 -16.28 -6.34 16.48
N ILE A 98 -15.99 -5.95 15.24
CA ILE A 98 -16.99 -5.81 14.17
C ILE A 98 -17.20 -7.11 13.36
N GLY A 99 -16.50 -8.19 13.72
CA GLY A 99 -16.61 -9.49 13.05
C GLY A 99 -16.05 -9.50 11.62
N GLN A 100 -15.12 -8.60 11.30
CA GLN A 100 -14.51 -8.47 9.97
C GLN A 100 -12.99 -8.46 10.12
N SER A 101 -12.40 -9.64 10.30
CA SER A 101 -10.96 -9.78 10.41
C SER A 101 -10.26 -9.39 9.11
N LEU A 102 -9.05 -8.85 9.25
CA LEU A 102 -8.19 -8.41 8.16
C LEU A 102 -6.94 -9.30 8.14
N GLY A 103 -6.30 -9.47 6.97
CA GLY A 103 -5.01 -10.14 6.87
C GLY A 103 -3.99 -9.50 7.81
N LYS A 104 -3.19 -10.29 8.53
CA LYS A 104 -2.30 -9.73 9.57
C LYS A 104 -1.25 -8.77 8.99
N ASN A 105 -0.83 -8.97 7.74
CA ASN A 105 0.03 -8.02 7.04
C ASN A 105 -0.71 -6.72 6.69
N ASP A 106 -1.96 -6.82 6.24
CA ASP A 106 -2.80 -5.68 5.94
C ASP A 106 -3.08 -4.84 7.19
N VAL A 107 -3.20 -5.45 8.39
CA VAL A 107 -3.31 -4.70 9.65
C VAL A 107 -2.05 -3.85 9.90
N TRP A 108 -0.86 -4.38 9.63
CA TRP A 108 0.38 -3.58 9.73
C TRP A 108 0.46 -2.45 8.71
N ILE A 109 -0.01 -2.69 7.47
CA ILE A 109 -0.10 -1.66 6.43
C ILE A 109 -1.10 -0.56 6.86
N ALA A 110 -2.28 -0.95 7.35
CA ALA A 110 -3.28 -0.05 7.90
C ALA A 110 -2.76 0.77 9.09
N ALA A 111 -2.03 0.13 10.01
CA ALA A 111 -1.40 0.82 11.14
C ALA A 111 -0.35 1.84 10.68
N THR A 112 0.44 1.50 9.65
CA THR A 112 1.41 2.41 9.04
C THR A 112 0.70 3.63 8.43
N ALA A 113 -0.40 3.43 7.70
CA ALA A 113 -1.21 4.52 7.14
C ALA A 113 -1.80 5.42 8.24
N ALA A 114 -2.35 4.81 9.30
CA ALA A 114 -2.96 5.55 10.41
C ALA A 114 -1.95 6.43 11.16
N VAL A 115 -0.74 5.94 11.42
CA VAL A 115 0.29 6.71 12.15
C VAL A 115 0.86 7.83 11.30
N THR A 116 1.06 7.59 10.01
CA THR A 116 1.65 8.61 9.11
C THR A 116 0.64 9.62 8.59
N GLY A 117 -0.67 9.35 8.74
CA GLY A 117 -1.73 10.12 8.08
C GLY A 117 -1.71 9.98 6.55
N ALA A 118 -0.97 9.00 6.02
CA ALA A 118 -0.88 8.77 4.58
C ALA A 118 -2.19 8.21 4.04
N HIS A 119 -2.53 8.61 2.81
CA HIS A 119 -3.60 8.01 2.06
C HIS A 119 -3.15 6.64 1.54
N LEU A 120 -3.87 5.58 1.90
CA LEU A 120 -3.57 4.23 1.43
C LEU A 120 -4.08 4.06 0.00
N LEU A 121 -3.16 3.88 -0.95
CA LEU A 121 -3.47 3.49 -2.33
C LEU A 121 -3.57 1.98 -2.40
N THR A 122 -4.74 1.44 -2.73
CA THR A 122 -4.98 -0.02 -2.79
C THR A 122 -6.04 -0.39 -3.82
N THR A 123 -5.95 -1.58 -4.39
CA THR A 123 -7.05 -2.20 -5.15
C THR A 123 -7.99 -3.03 -4.26
N ASP A 124 -7.61 -3.27 -3.00
CA ASP A 124 -8.34 -4.12 -2.07
C ASP A 124 -9.47 -3.34 -1.36
N ARG A 125 -10.64 -3.96 -1.31
CA ARG A 125 -11.82 -3.43 -0.61
C ARG A 125 -11.84 -3.81 0.86
N ASP A 126 -10.98 -4.72 1.31
CA ASP A 126 -10.89 -5.10 2.72
C ASP A 126 -10.55 -3.91 3.65
N PHE A 127 -9.95 -2.85 3.12
CA PHE A 127 -9.69 -1.61 3.88
C PHE A 127 -10.90 -0.67 4.00
N ASP A 128 -12.02 -0.94 3.32
CA ASP A 128 -13.23 -0.11 3.37
C ASP A 128 -13.77 0.03 4.80
N ARG A 129 -13.65 -1.04 5.61
CA ARG A 129 -14.08 -1.07 7.01
C ARG A 129 -13.25 -0.18 7.95
N LEU A 130 -12.08 0.26 7.51
CA LEU A 130 -11.15 1.09 8.29
C LEU A 130 -11.16 2.57 7.88
N SER A 131 -11.62 2.88 6.66
CA SER A 131 -11.69 4.24 6.13
C SER A 131 -13.10 4.85 6.31
N PRO A 132 -13.23 6.13 6.67
CA PRO A 132 -12.18 7.10 6.98
C PRO A 132 -11.77 7.09 8.47
N ARG A 133 -12.17 6.06 9.23
CA ARG A 133 -12.02 6.04 10.70
C ARG A 133 -10.57 6.10 11.17
N PHE A 134 -9.68 5.32 10.56
CA PHE A 134 -8.27 5.23 10.95
C PHE A 134 -7.33 5.94 9.99
N PHE A 135 -7.66 5.97 8.70
CA PHE A 135 -6.90 6.61 7.64
C PHE A 135 -7.82 6.83 6.43
N THR A 136 -7.39 7.67 5.49
CA THR A 136 -8.05 7.80 4.19
C THR A 136 -7.58 6.69 3.27
N ARG A 137 -8.53 5.94 2.69
CA ARG A 137 -8.22 4.93 1.67
C ARG A 137 -8.70 5.39 0.30
N ASP A 138 -7.76 5.43 -0.65
CA ASP A 138 -8.00 5.71 -2.05
C ASP A 138 -8.05 4.39 -2.83
N TRP A 139 -9.27 3.94 -3.17
CA TRP A 139 -9.46 2.75 -3.99
C TRP A 139 -9.01 2.99 -5.43
N ILE A 140 -8.36 2.00 -6.01
CA ILE A 140 -8.12 1.93 -7.44
C ILE A 140 -8.95 0.76 -7.97
N ASP A 141 -9.93 1.06 -8.81
CA ASP A 141 -10.80 0.06 -9.40
C ASP A 141 -10.05 -0.72 -10.49
N PRO A 142 -9.79 -2.03 -10.30
CA PRO A 142 -9.08 -2.83 -11.28
C PRO A 142 -9.91 -3.12 -12.55
N ASP A 143 -11.23 -2.87 -12.54
CA ASP A 143 -12.14 -3.18 -13.64
C ASP A 143 -12.44 -1.96 -14.53
N THR A 144 -12.07 -0.74 -14.11
CA THR A 144 -12.28 0.49 -14.91
C THR A 144 -11.41 0.55 -16.18
N VAL A 145 -10.65 -0.50 -16.48
CA VAL A 145 -9.73 -0.56 -17.62
C VAL A 145 -10.26 -1.20 -18.89
N ALA A 146 -11.53 -1.60 -18.90
CA ALA A 146 -12.22 -1.98 -20.13
C ALA A 146 -13.04 -0.82 -20.71
N THR A 147 -12.41 0.08 -21.48
CA THR A 147 -13.11 0.80 -22.58
C THR A 147 -12.15 1.36 -23.61
#